data_AF-A0A3M3A974-F1
#
_entry.id   AF-A0A3M3A974-F1
#
_cell.length_a   1.000
_cell.length_b   1.000
_cell.length_c   1.000
_cell.angle_alpha   90.00
_cell.angle_beta   90.00
_cell.angle_gamma   90.00
#
_symmetry.space_group_name_H-M   'P 1'
#
loop_
_entity.id
_entity.type
_entity.pdbx_description
1 polymer ?
#
loop_
_entity_poly.entity_id
_entity_poly.type
_entity_poly.pdbx_seq_one_letter_code
_entity_poly.pdbx_strand_id
1 'polypeptide(L)'
;LGFSLLSLGALAADLSPDQLLNKAQAEQKAYLATVKELVGVDTGTGQAPGLKTVSALLVERLKALGAEVTTTPANPSAGDNIVGTFKGNGTRSFLLMVHYDTVFGPGTAARRPFRLDSE
;
A
#
# COMPACT_ATOMS: atom_id res chain seq x y z
N LEU A 1 -0.76 -24.81 -46.91
CA LEU A 1 -1.80 -24.19 -46.06
C LEU A 1 -1.11 -23.63 -44.82
N GLY A 2 -0.92 -22.31 -44.75
CA GLY A 2 -0.34 -21.65 -43.58
C GLY A 2 -1.41 -20.86 -42.86
N PHE A 3 -1.83 -21.31 -41.68
CA PHE A 3 -2.69 -20.52 -40.80
C PHE A 3 -1.80 -19.53 -40.04
N SER A 4 -1.87 -18.26 -40.44
CA SER A 4 -1.30 -17.16 -39.66
C SER A 4 -2.28 -16.85 -38.52
N LEU A 5 -1.90 -17.18 -37.29
CA LEU A 5 -2.62 -16.73 -36.10
C LEU A 5 -2.37 -15.22 -35.95
N LEU A 6 -3.39 -14.43 -36.26
CA LEU A 6 -3.43 -13.02 -35.89
C LEU A 6 -3.56 -12.93 -34.37
N SER A 7 -2.50 -12.46 -33.72
CA SER A 7 -2.50 -12.07 -32.32
C SER A 7 -3.45 -10.89 -32.16
N LEU A 8 -4.66 -11.10 -31.62
CA LEU A 8 -5.50 -10.01 -31.16
C LEU A 8 -4.79 -9.37 -29.96
N GLY A 9 -4.17 -8.22 -30.17
CA GLY A 9 -3.72 -7.36 -29.08
C GLY A 9 -4.93 -7.02 -28.22
N ALA A 10 -4.87 -7.37 -26.93
CA ALA A 10 -5.87 -6.92 -25.98
C ALA A 10 -5.82 -5.39 -25.92
N LEU A 11 -6.80 -4.72 -26.52
CA LEU A 11 -7.12 -3.34 -26.21
C LEU A 11 -7.66 -3.34 -24.78
N ALA A 12 -6.82 -2.98 -23.82
CA ALA A 12 -7.33 -2.53 -22.53
C ALA A 12 -8.22 -1.32 -22.84
N ALA A 13 -9.53 -1.46 -22.64
CA ALA A 13 -10.41 -0.30 -22.69
C ALA A 13 -10.02 0.58 -21.51
N ASP A 14 -9.29 1.66 -21.78
CA ASP A 14 -8.91 2.64 -20.77
C ASP A 14 -10.20 3.19 -20.15
N LEU A 15 -10.32 3.11 -18.83
CA LEU A 15 -11.42 3.72 -18.09
C LEU A 15 -11.43 5.21 -18.41
N SER A 16 -12.61 5.76 -18.71
CA SER A 16 -12.74 7.23 -18.77
C SER A 16 -12.39 7.85 -17.42
N PRO A 17 -11.93 9.12 -17.39
CA PRO A 17 -11.63 9.82 -16.15
C PRO A 17 -12.77 9.75 -15.11
N ASP A 18 -14.02 9.90 -15.56
CA ASP A 18 -15.20 9.82 -14.67
C ASP A 18 -15.42 8.42 -14.09
N GLN A 19 -15.19 7.37 -14.88
CA GLN A 19 -15.26 5.99 -14.38
C GLN A 19 -14.15 5.69 -13.37
N LEU A 20 -12.96 6.22 -13.58
CA LEU A 20 -11.85 6.09 -12.63
C LEU A 20 -12.15 6.84 -11.33
N LEU A 21 -12.67 8.07 -11.42
CA LEU A 21 -13.08 8.87 -10.27
C LEU A 21 -14.17 8.17 -9.46
N ASN A 22 -15.22 7.66 -10.12
CA ASN A 22 -16.31 6.94 -9.45
C ASN A 22 -15.80 5.70 -8.70
N LYS A 23 -14.84 4.96 -9.28
CA LYS A 23 -14.19 3.83 -8.61
C LYS A 23 -13.37 4.28 -7.39
N ALA A 24 -12.58 5.35 -7.53
CA ALA A 24 -11.80 5.89 -6.41
C ALA A 24 -12.70 6.38 -5.26
N GLN A 25 -13.82 7.03 -5.58
CA GLN A 25 -14.81 7.46 -4.58
C GLN A 25 -15.46 6.27 -3.87
N ALA A 26 -15.74 5.18 -4.58
CA ALA A 26 -16.26 3.95 -3.96
C ALA A 26 -15.28 3.33 -2.94
N GLU A 27 -13.97 3.49 -3.15
CA GLU A 27 -12.91 3.00 -2.25
C GLU A 27 -12.71 3.89 -1.01
N GLN A 28 -13.26 5.11 -0.97
CA GLN A 28 -12.99 6.09 0.08
C GLN A 28 -13.19 5.54 1.49
N LYS A 29 -14.28 4.79 1.72
CA LYS A 29 -14.58 4.21 3.03
C LYS A 29 -13.52 3.18 3.47
N ALA A 30 -13.12 2.28 2.58
CA ALA A 30 -12.12 1.25 2.86
C ALA A 30 -10.72 1.86 3.04
N TYR A 31 -10.41 2.88 2.24
CA TYR A 31 -9.19 3.67 2.36
C TYR A 31 -9.10 4.36 3.73
N LEU A 32 -10.15 5.10 4.14
CA LEU A 32 -10.16 5.79 5.43
C LEU A 32 -10.09 4.82 6.62
N ALA A 33 -10.70 3.64 6.54
CA ALA A 33 -10.55 2.61 7.55
C ALA A 33 -9.09 2.14 7.69
N THR A 34 -8.40 1.96 6.55
CA THR A 34 -6.98 1.61 6.51
C THR A 34 -6.12 2.73 7.11
N VAL A 35 -6.37 3.99 6.73
CA VAL A 35 -5.65 5.14 7.29
C VAL A 35 -5.84 5.19 8.80
N LYS A 36 -7.08 5.06 9.29
CA LYS A 36 -7.39 5.06 10.73
C LYS A 36 -6.62 3.99 11.49
N GLU A 37 -6.51 2.78 10.94
CA GLU A 37 -5.75 1.68 11.55
C GLU A 37 -4.25 2.02 11.61
N LEU A 38 -3.66 2.45 10.49
CA LEU A 38 -2.23 2.75 10.41
C LEU A 38 -1.82 3.90 11.32
N VAL A 39 -2.56 5.02 11.31
CA VAL A 39 -2.25 6.19 12.14
C VAL A 39 -2.59 6.00 13.61
N GLY A 40 -3.34 4.95 13.95
CA GLY A 40 -3.63 4.55 15.33
C GLY A 40 -2.42 3.95 16.05
N VAL A 41 -1.32 3.67 15.34
CA VAL A 41 -0.10 3.08 15.88
C VAL A 41 1.03 4.10 15.84
N ASP A 42 1.70 4.34 16.97
CA ASP A 42 2.89 5.19 17.00
C ASP A 42 4.07 4.47 16.31
N THR A 43 4.49 4.96 15.15
CA THR A 43 5.62 4.42 14.38
C THR A 43 6.80 5.38 14.31
N GLY A 44 7.13 6.06 15.40
CA GLY A 44 8.27 6.98 15.36
C GLY A 44 9.56 6.28 14.93
N THR A 45 10.44 6.97 14.19
CA THR A 45 11.73 6.40 13.76
C THR A 45 12.48 5.78 14.95
N GLY A 46 12.88 4.51 14.83
CA GLY A 46 13.52 3.74 15.90
C GLY A 46 12.59 3.04 16.89
N GLN A 47 11.26 3.26 16.82
CA GLN A 47 10.29 2.63 17.73
C GLN A 47 9.91 1.23 17.26
N ALA A 48 10.77 0.26 17.58
CA ALA A 48 10.64 -1.13 17.16
C ALA A 48 9.24 -1.76 17.38
N PRO A 49 8.52 -1.53 18.51
CA PRO A 49 7.21 -2.15 18.71
C PRO A 49 6.16 -1.70 17.69
N GLY A 50 6.02 -0.39 17.47
CA GLY A 50 5.05 0.15 16.52
C GLY A 50 5.42 -0.18 15.08
N LEU A 51 6.70 -0.08 14.74
CA LEU A 51 7.21 -0.48 13.43
C LEU A 51 6.95 -1.96 13.13
N LYS A 52 7.12 -2.84 14.12
CA LYS A 52 6.80 -4.27 13.97
C LYS A 52 5.30 -4.49 13.71
N THR A 53 4.43 -3.78 14.45
CA THR A 53 2.98 -3.88 14.25
C THR A 53 2.57 -3.41 12.85
N VAL A 54 3.01 -2.21 12.43
CA VAL A 54 2.65 -1.68 11.10
C VAL A 54 3.30 -2.50 9.98
N SER A 55 4.52 -3.00 10.17
CA SER A 55 5.16 -3.92 9.21
C SER A 55 4.30 -5.16 8.96
N ALA A 56 3.81 -5.81 10.03
CA ALA A 56 2.95 -6.98 9.90
C ALA A 56 1.63 -6.66 9.16
N LEU A 57 1.00 -5.53 9.48
CA LEU A 57 -0.22 -5.06 8.79
C LEU A 57 0.03 -4.83 7.30
N LEU A 58 1.13 -4.17 6.93
CA LEU A 58 1.47 -3.91 5.53
C LEU A 58 1.77 -5.21 4.76
N VAL A 59 2.48 -6.15 5.38
CA VAL A 59 2.74 -7.48 4.79
C VAL A 59 1.43 -8.22 4.53
N GLU A 60 0.51 -8.25 5.50
CA GLU A 60 -0.79 -8.90 5.34
C GLU A 60 -1.59 -8.27 4.19
N ARG A 61 -1.66 -6.94 4.15
CA ARG A 61 -2.39 -6.21 3.11
C ARG A 61 -1.80 -6.42 1.71
N LEU A 62 -0.47 -6.38 1.57
CA LEU A 62 0.19 -6.64 0.30
C LEU A 62 -0.09 -8.07 -0.19
N LYS A 63 -0.03 -9.07 0.71
CA LYS A 63 -0.38 -10.46 0.39
C LYS A 63 -1.84 -10.59 -0.03
N ALA A 64 -2.76 -9.94 0.68
CA ALA A 64 -4.19 -9.94 0.36
C ALA A 64 -4.49 -9.32 -1.00
N LEU A 65 -3.68 -8.35 -1.44
CA LEU A 65 -3.74 -7.77 -2.79
C LEU A 65 -3.11 -8.66 -3.87
N GLY A 66 -2.45 -9.76 -3.50
CA GLY A 66 -1.81 -10.69 -4.43
C GLY A 66 -0.33 -10.42 -4.71
N ALA A 67 0.35 -9.66 -3.85
CA ALA A 67 1.80 -9.47 -3.96
C ALA A 67 2.57 -10.71 -3.47
N GLU A 68 3.69 -10.99 -4.13
CA GLU A 68 4.79 -11.73 -3.52
C GLU A 68 5.53 -10.78 -2.56
N VAL A 69 5.60 -11.13 -1.28
CA VAL A 69 6.12 -10.24 -0.25
C VAL A 69 7.38 -10.81 0.39
N THR A 70 8.43 -10.00 0.42
CA THR A 70 9.66 -10.26 1.17
C THR A 70 9.91 -9.13 2.18
N THR A 71 10.55 -9.47 3.30
CA THR A 71 10.89 -8.52 4.36
C THR A 71 12.35 -8.68 4.74
N THR A 72 13.07 -7.57 4.90
CA THR A 72 14.47 -7.57 5.35
C THR A 72 14.67 -6.57 6.49
N PRO A 73 15.44 -6.89 7.54
CA PRO A 73 15.69 -5.96 8.64
C PRO A 73 16.32 -4.64 8.15
N ALA A 74 15.87 -3.50 8.69
CA ALA A 74 16.36 -2.17 8.34
C ALA A 74 17.63 -1.76 9.11
N ASN A 75 18.57 -2.69 9.31
CA ASN A 75 19.78 -2.47 10.12
C ASN A 75 20.62 -1.29 9.58
N PRO A 76 21.18 -0.41 10.45
CA PRO A 76 21.16 -0.48 11.91
C PRO A 76 19.91 0.15 12.58
N SER A 77 18.91 0.59 11.79
CA SER A 77 17.65 1.12 12.31
C SER A 77 16.71 0.01 12.78
N ALA A 78 15.65 0.40 13.50
CA ALA A 78 14.55 -0.49 13.84
C ALA A 78 13.56 -0.64 12.66
N GLY A 79 12.86 -1.77 12.63
CA GLY A 79 11.84 -2.07 11.61
C GLY A 79 12.37 -2.92 10.46
N ASP A 80 11.49 -3.17 9.49
CA ASP A 80 11.77 -3.96 8.30
C ASP A 80 11.53 -3.15 7.03
N ASN A 81 12.35 -3.35 6.02
CA ASN A 81 12.03 -3.01 4.65
C ASN A 81 11.10 -4.08 4.08
N ILE A 82 10.00 -3.65 3.47
CA ILE A 82 8.98 -4.54 2.91
C ILE A 82 8.95 -4.34 1.41
N VAL A 83 9.12 -5.42 0.65
CA VAL A 83 9.04 -5.42 -0.81
C VAL A 83 7.88 -6.31 -1.23
N GLY A 84 6.81 -5.68 -1.72
CA GLY A 84 5.70 -6.35 -2.38
C GLY A 84 5.85 -6.26 -3.90
N THR A 85 5.89 -7.41 -4.58
CA THR A 85 6.00 -7.50 -6.03
C THR A 85 4.70 -8.00 -6.64
N PHE A 86 4.17 -7.26 -7.61
CA PHE A 86 3.01 -7.67 -8.41
C PHE A 86 3.46 -7.99 -9.84
N LYS A 87 3.07 -9.16 -10.35
CA LYS A 87 3.32 -9.51 -11.76
C LYS A 87 2.12 -9.14 -12.61
N GLY A 88 2.26 -8.06 -13.39
CA GLY A 88 1.31 -7.72 -14.44
C GLY A 88 1.63 -8.41 -15.78
N ASN A 89 0.78 -8.17 -16.77
CA ASN A 89 0.92 -8.72 -18.13
C ASN A 89 1.65 -7.75 -19.10
N GLY A 90 2.13 -6.61 -18.59
CA GLY A 90 2.84 -5.59 -19.37
C GLY A 90 4.35 -5.82 -19.44
N THR A 91 5.04 -4.99 -20.23
CA THR A 91 6.49 -5.05 -20.44
C THR A 91 7.27 -4.01 -19.62
N ARG A 92 6.58 -3.11 -18.93
CA ARG A 92 7.20 -2.04 -18.13
C ARG A 92 7.23 -2.42 -16.66
N SER A 93 8.19 -1.85 -15.94
CA SER A 93 8.34 -1.99 -14.50
C SER A 93 8.13 -0.64 -13.83
N PHE A 94 7.38 -0.63 -12.73
CA PHE A 94 7.16 0.53 -11.88
C PHE A 94 7.68 0.22 -10.48
N LEU A 95 8.26 1.23 -9.82
CA LEU A 95 8.65 1.16 -8.42
C LEU A 95 7.91 2.26 -7.66
N LEU A 96 7.12 1.87 -6.67
CA LEU A 96 6.47 2.77 -5.73
C LEU A 96 7.18 2.65 -4.39
N MET A 97 7.69 3.77 -3.88
CA MET A 97 8.43 3.81 -2.62
C MET A 97 7.64 4.61 -1.58
N VAL A 98 7.50 4.03 -0.38
CA VAL A 98 6.80 4.61 0.75
C VAL A 98 7.59 4.28 2.02
N HIS A 99 7.61 5.20 2.98
CA HIS A 99 8.08 4.92 4.34
C HIS A 99 6.88 4.94 5.29
N TYR A 100 6.95 4.15 6.36
CA TYR A 100 5.84 3.97 7.31
C TYR A 100 6.20 4.36 8.75
N ASP A 101 7.43 4.86 8.95
CA ASP A 101 7.83 5.53 10.17
C ASP A 101 7.43 7.02 10.15
N THR A 102 7.36 7.62 11.32
CA THR A 102 7.02 9.04 11.49
C THR A 102 8.02 9.74 12.40
N VAL A 103 7.90 11.06 12.50
CA VAL A 103 8.67 11.86 13.44
C VAL A 103 8.09 11.87 14.87
N PHE A 104 6.97 11.19 15.11
CA PHE A 104 6.22 11.31 16.37
C PHE A 104 6.65 10.30 17.44
N GLY A 105 6.82 10.80 18.66
CA GLY A 105 7.15 9.99 19.84
C GLY A 105 5.98 9.13 20.35
N PRO A 106 6.23 8.20 21.29
CA PRO A 106 5.18 7.36 21.86
C PRO A 106 4.02 8.15 22.50
N GLY A 107 2.82 7.58 22.43
CA GLY A 107 1.57 8.15 22.93
C GLY A 107 1.01 9.28 22.06
N THR A 108 1.57 9.53 20.86
CA THR A 108 1.08 10.61 19.99
C THR A 108 -0.26 10.24 19.38
N ALA A 109 -0.43 9.01 18.90
CA ALA A 109 -1.69 8.50 18.37
C ALA A 109 -2.83 8.60 19.41
N ALA A 110 -2.54 8.33 20.69
CA ALA A 110 -3.51 8.47 21.76
C ALA A 110 -3.89 9.94 22.05
N ARG A 111 -2.91 10.86 22.03
CA ARG A 111 -3.15 12.30 22.24
C ARG A 111 -3.83 12.97 21.04
N ARG A 112 -3.57 12.47 19.84
CA ARG A 112 -4.04 13.00 18.55
C ARG A 112 -4.74 11.89 17.76
N PRO A 113 -5.88 11.36 18.26
CA PRO A 113 -6.55 10.24 17.61
C PRO A 113 -7.06 10.65 16.23
N PHE A 114 -7.14 9.69 15.31
CA PHE A 114 -7.78 9.87 14.02
C PHE A 114 -9.18 10.47 14.17
N ARG A 115 -9.46 11.52 13.40
CA ARG A 115 -10.76 12.18 13.32
C ARG A 115 -11.04 12.52 11.86
N LEU A 116 -12.32 12.54 11.52
CA LEU A 116 -12.81 13.13 10.27
C LEU A 116 -13.52 14.40 10.68
N ASP A 117 -12.99 15.53 10.24
CA ASP A 117 -13.70 16.79 10.37
C ASP A 117 -14.71 16.88 9.22
N SER A 118 -15.93 17.31 9.52
CA SER A 118 -16.87 17.72 8.47
C SER A 118 -16.40 19.05 7.90
N GLU A 119 -16.27 19.15 6.58
CA GLU A 119 -16.30 20.46 5.91
C GLU A 119 -17.70 21.07 5.99
#